data_AF-A0A2W7NWE0-F1
#
_entry.id   AF-A0A2W7NWE0-F1
#
_cell.length_a   1.000
_cell.length_b   1.000
_cell.length_c   1.000
_cell.angle_alpha   90.00
_cell.angle_beta   90.00
_cell.angle_gamma   90.00
#
_symmetry.space_group_name_H-M   'P 1'
#
loop_
_entity.id
_entity.type
_entity.pdbx_description
1 polymer ?
#
loop_
_entity_poly.entity_id
_entity_poly.type
_entity_poly.pdbx_seq_one_letter_code
_entity_poly.pdbx_strand_id
1 'polypeptide(L)'
;MINRLVAHVLGLEVRLLACQARLSARTDPEALHDLRTTVRRLRSLLRPLRGLPGVEQLEAAASRVGDLTTPLRDREVLAAYLLEHDQPQAAHRRMAQMAEAYPAVATSPEVAQLLMILDAFPRFLRASQRQDLLKGLRQRIEKRLAKQWKKLDKALHDPAHDRHRLRLLIKRVRYGIEAYPELDRLPKAAMPRLKSAQGALGDWHDCLQWLAMAEQETDLQPCVAAWKTAMAKAEGRADQVLDKLSADCFKS
;
A
#
# COMPACT_ATOMS: atom_id res chain seq x y z
N MET A 1 -0.90 21.18 13.31
CA MET A 1 -0.97 20.31 12.10
C MET A 1 0.28 20.42 11.24
N ILE A 2 0.70 21.60 10.77
CA ILE A 2 1.85 21.73 9.84
C ILE A 2 3.16 21.19 10.46
N ASN A 3 3.46 21.54 11.72
CA ASN A 3 4.64 20.98 12.42
C ASN A 3 4.64 19.44 12.44
N ARG A 4 3.47 18.83 12.70
CA ARG A 4 3.31 17.38 12.69
C ARG A 4 3.50 16.80 11.30
N LEU A 5 2.96 17.45 10.26
CA LEU A 5 3.15 17.03 8.87
C LEU A 5 4.63 17.02 8.51
N VAL A 6 5.36 18.09 8.83
CA VAL A 6 6.81 18.18 8.61
C VAL A 6 7.55 17.08 9.37
N ALA A 7 7.23 16.86 10.65
CA ALA A 7 7.83 15.79 11.44
C ALA A 7 7.54 14.39 10.86
N HIS A 8 6.32 14.14 10.37
CA HIS A 8 5.97 12.88 9.69
C HIS A 8 6.77 12.68 8.40
N VAL A 9 6.94 13.72 7.58
CA VAL A 9 7.74 13.66 6.34
C VAL A 9 9.19 13.32 6.67
N LEU A 10 9.82 14.03 7.61
CA LEU A 10 11.19 13.75 8.06
C LEU A 10 11.33 12.33 8.62
N GLY A 11 10.35 11.87 9.41
CA GLY A 11 10.35 10.50 9.93
C GLY A 11 10.22 9.43 8.83
N LEU A 12 9.50 9.71 7.75
CA LEU A 12 9.43 8.82 6.59
C LEU A 12 10.73 8.84 5.78
N GLU A 13 11.36 10.00 5.63
CA GLU A 13 12.65 10.15 4.95
C GLU A 13 13.75 9.33 5.63
N VAL A 14 13.93 9.48 6.94
CA VAL A 14 14.91 8.70 7.72
C VAL A 14 14.66 7.19 7.57
N ARG A 15 13.38 6.76 7.59
CA ARG A 15 13.03 5.35 7.38
C ARG A 15 13.39 4.87 5.97
N LEU A 16 13.15 5.68 4.94
CA LEU A 16 13.50 5.32 3.56
C LEU A 16 15.02 5.21 3.38
N LEU A 17 15.80 6.13 3.96
CA LEU A 17 17.27 6.06 3.97
C LEU A 17 17.76 4.78 4.66
N ALA A 18 17.18 4.43 5.82
CA ALA A 18 17.51 3.20 6.51
C ALA A 18 17.16 1.93 5.69
N CYS A 19 16.01 1.93 5.00
CA CYS A 19 15.63 0.83 4.12
C CYS A 19 16.57 0.71 2.93
N GLN A 20 16.97 1.84 2.31
CA GLN A 20 17.93 1.85 1.21
C GLN A 20 19.27 1.25 1.66
N ALA A 21 19.80 1.68 2.80
CA ALA A 21 21.05 1.15 3.33
C ALA A 21 20.98 -0.37 3.62
N ARG A 22 19.87 -0.85 4.22
CA ARG A 22 19.63 -2.29 4.46
C ARG A 22 19.55 -3.09 3.16
N LEU A 23 18.92 -2.55 2.12
CA LEU A 23 18.86 -3.16 0.79
C LEU A 23 20.24 -3.24 0.13
N SER A 24 21.03 -2.16 0.19
CA SER A 24 22.41 -2.14 -0.31
C SER A 24 23.30 -3.16 0.40
N ALA A 25 23.21 -3.22 1.73
CA ALA A 25 24.05 -4.10 2.55
C ALA A 25 23.56 -5.56 2.57
N ARG A 26 22.33 -5.82 2.10
CA ARG A 26 21.67 -7.16 2.11
C ARG A 26 21.63 -7.80 3.50
N THR A 27 21.49 -6.99 4.53
CA THR A 27 21.56 -7.44 5.94
C THR A 27 20.22 -7.91 6.50
N ASP A 28 19.12 -7.68 5.78
CA ASP A 28 17.79 -7.82 6.34
C ASP A 28 16.75 -8.21 5.27
N PRO A 29 16.11 -9.39 5.39
CA PRO A 29 15.11 -9.87 4.43
C PRO A 29 13.82 -9.02 4.41
N GLU A 30 13.54 -8.24 5.46
CA GLU A 30 12.35 -7.37 5.52
C GLU A 30 12.61 -5.96 4.95
N ALA A 31 13.83 -5.67 4.47
CA ALA A 31 14.19 -4.33 3.99
C ALA A 31 13.31 -3.86 2.82
N LEU A 32 12.97 -4.75 1.88
CA LEU A 32 12.09 -4.42 0.76
C LEU A 32 10.64 -4.22 1.22
N HIS A 33 10.16 -5.04 2.16
CA HIS A 33 8.86 -4.86 2.78
C HIS A 33 8.72 -3.49 3.44
N ASP A 34 9.71 -3.12 4.24
CA ASP A 34 9.74 -1.87 4.98
C ASP A 34 9.84 -0.65 4.05
N LEU A 35 10.67 -0.73 2.99
CA LEU A 35 10.74 0.30 1.97
C LEU A 35 9.35 0.54 1.37
N ARG A 36 8.68 -0.54 0.93
CA ARG A 36 7.34 -0.47 0.32
C ARG A 36 6.29 0.05 1.28
N THR A 37 6.30 -0.42 2.52
CA THR A 37 5.38 0.06 3.56
C THR A 37 5.60 1.55 3.82
N THR A 38 6.85 2.02 3.83
CA THR A 38 7.19 3.44 4.04
C THR A 38 6.78 4.30 2.85
N VAL A 39 7.03 3.85 1.61
CA VAL A 39 6.55 4.51 0.37
C VAL A 39 5.02 4.58 0.34
N ARG A 40 4.32 3.50 0.73
CA ARG A 40 2.86 3.49 0.85
C ARG A 40 2.37 4.55 1.84
N ARG A 41 2.99 4.63 3.03
CA ARG A 41 2.65 5.64 4.05
C ARG A 41 2.88 7.06 3.53
N LEU A 42 3.99 7.29 2.82
CA LEU A 42 4.28 8.56 2.17
C LEU A 42 3.19 8.94 1.15
N ARG A 43 2.81 8.03 0.26
CA ARG A 43 1.73 8.28 -0.72
C ARG A 43 0.39 8.59 -0.06
N SER A 44 0.05 7.88 1.02
CA SER A 44 -1.17 8.14 1.79
C SER A 44 -1.16 9.51 2.48
N LEU A 45 0.01 9.95 2.98
CA LEU A 45 0.20 11.28 3.53
C LEU A 45 0.04 12.36 2.44
N LEU A 46 0.62 12.16 1.26
CA LEU A 46 0.65 13.15 0.18
C LEU A 46 -0.68 13.33 -0.55
N ARG A 47 -1.46 12.26 -0.70
CA ARG A 47 -2.68 12.29 -1.53
C ARG A 47 -3.71 13.35 -1.07
N PRO A 48 -3.98 13.55 0.22
CA PRO A 48 -4.80 14.66 0.69
C PRO A 48 -4.20 16.06 0.47
N LEU A 49 -2.90 16.16 0.17
CA LEU A 49 -2.15 17.40 -0.02
C LEU A 49 -2.05 17.85 -1.49
N ARG A 50 -2.46 17.03 -2.49
CA ARG A 50 -2.40 17.40 -3.93
C ARG A 50 -2.95 18.80 -4.21
N GLY A 51 -2.38 19.49 -5.18
CA GLY A 51 -2.63 20.91 -5.45
C GLY A 51 -1.81 21.87 -4.58
N LEU A 52 -0.96 21.36 -3.68
CA LEU A 52 0.13 22.14 -3.10
C LEU A 52 1.40 21.98 -3.96
N PRO A 53 2.28 23.00 -4.03
CA PRO A 53 3.54 22.91 -4.76
C PRO A 53 4.39 21.71 -4.33
N GLY A 54 4.98 21.00 -5.30
CA GLY A 54 5.89 19.87 -5.06
C GLY A 54 5.23 18.54 -4.66
N VAL A 55 3.95 18.53 -4.26
CA VAL A 55 3.28 17.30 -3.79
C VAL A 55 3.13 16.27 -4.89
N GLU A 56 2.74 16.69 -6.09
CA GLU A 56 2.47 15.78 -7.20
C GLU A 56 3.76 15.18 -7.76
N GLN A 57 4.84 15.97 -7.79
CA GLN A 57 6.17 15.51 -8.15
C GLN A 57 6.66 14.43 -7.17
N LEU A 58 6.51 14.67 -5.86
CA LEU A 58 6.89 13.70 -4.83
C LEU A 58 6.00 12.46 -4.84
N GLU A 59 4.68 12.61 -5.05
CA GLU A 59 3.78 11.46 -5.17
C GLU A 59 4.10 10.62 -6.40
N ALA A 60 4.46 11.24 -7.53
CA ALA A 60 4.87 10.54 -8.74
C ALA A 60 6.19 9.77 -8.54
N ALA A 61 7.18 10.37 -7.88
CA ALA A 61 8.43 9.69 -7.53
C ALA A 61 8.18 8.48 -6.60
N ALA A 62 7.33 8.66 -5.58
CA ALA A 62 6.92 7.57 -4.71
C ALA A 62 6.14 6.48 -5.45
N SER A 63 5.37 6.83 -6.49
CA SER A 63 4.68 5.85 -7.34
C SER A 63 5.68 5.02 -8.13
N ARG A 64 6.68 5.63 -8.77
CA ARG A 64 7.71 4.91 -9.55
C ARG A 64 8.46 3.88 -8.71
N VAL A 65 8.84 4.23 -7.47
CA VAL A 65 9.44 3.26 -6.53
C VAL A 65 8.45 2.13 -6.20
N GLY A 66 7.17 2.45 -6.04
CA GLY A 66 6.12 1.45 -5.85
C GLY A 66 6.01 0.48 -7.03
N ASP A 67 6.06 0.99 -8.26
CA ASP A 67 5.94 0.22 -9.50
C ASP A 67 7.17 -0.68 -9.68
N LEU A 68 8.39 -0.14 -9.49
CA LEU A 68 9.66 -0.87 -9.49
C LEU A 68 9.66 -2.06 -8.50
N THR A 69 9.13 -1.84 -7.30
CA THR A 69 9.24 -2.80 -6.19
C THR A 69 8.07 -3.79 -6.10
N THR A 70 6.99 -3.59 -6.86
CA THR A 70 5.80 -4.45 -6.76
C THR A 70 6.05 -5.88 -7.22
N PRO A 71 6.63 -6.14 -8.41
CA PRO A 71 6.93 -7.50 -8.84
C PRO A 71 7.89 -8.22 -7.89
N LEU A 72 8.84 -7.49 -7.30
CA LEU A 72 9.80 -8.02 -6.35
C LEU A 72 9.13 -8.45 -5.05
N ARG A 73 8.20 -7.66 -4.52
CA ARG A 73 7.46 -8.04 -3.31
C ARG A 73 6.48 -9.17 -3.57
N ASP A 74 5.81 -9.16 -4.71
CA ASP A 74 4.88 -10.24 -5.08
C ASP A 74 5.65 -11.57 -5.15
N ARG A 75 6.90 -11.55 -5.62
CA ARG A 75 7.83 -12.69 -5.58
C ARG A 75 8.19 -13.13 -4.17
N GLU A 76 8.51 -12.22 -3.25
CA GLU A 76 8.79 -12.57 -1.83
C GLU A 76 7.57 -13.21 -1.16
N VAL A 77 6.38 -12.65 -1.40
CA VAL A 77 5.13 -13.17 -0.83
C VAL A 77 4.83 -14.57 -1.35
N LEU A 78 4.98 -14.80 -2.66
CA LEU A 78 4.82 -16.13 -3.24
C LEU A 78 5.87 -17.12 -2.73
N ALA A 79 7.14 -16.71 -2.61
CA ALA A 79 8.19 -17.58 -2.08
C ALA A 79 7.91 -18.00 -0.63
N ALA A 80 7.49 -17.07 0.22
CA ALA A 80 7.09 -17.38 1.60
C ALA A 80 5.92 -18.36 1.64
N TYR A 81 4.89 -18.12 0.83
CA TYR A 81 3.75 -19.04 0.72
C TYR A 81 4.18 -20.45 0.30
N LEU A 82 5.03 -20.56 -0.73
CA LEU A 82 5.51 -21.85 -1.23
C LEU A 82 6.31 -22.63 -0.19
N LEU A 83 7.10 -21.95 0.66
CA LEU A 83 7.80 -22.60 1.77
C LEU A 83 6.83 -23.18 2.80
N GLU A 84 5.77 -22.44 3.13
CA GLU A 84 4.74 -22.90 4.07
C GLU A 84 3.88 -24.04 3.53
N HIS A 85 3.91 -24.30 2.22
CA HIS A 85 3.06 -25.29 1.53
C HIS A 85 3.89 -26.40 0.84
N ASP A 86 5.04 -26.76 1.42
CA ASP A 86 5.87 -27.89 1.00
C ASP A 86 6.40 -27.79 -0.46
N GLN A 87 6.64 -26.57 -0.95
CA GLN A 87 7.21 -26.31 -2.29
C GLN A 87 8.57 -25.57 -2.21
N PRO A 88 9.58 -26.10 -1.50
CA PRO A 88 10.83 -25.38 -1.23
C PRO A 88 11.64 -25.08 -2.50
N GLN A 89 11.62 -25.97 -3.50
CA GLN A 89 12.38 -25.75 -4.75
C GLN A 89 11.86 -24.53 -5.53
N ALA A 90 10.53 -24.41 -5.66
CA ALA A 90 9.88 -23.27 -6.30
C ALA A 90 10.14 -21.97 -5.50
N ALA A 91 10.11 -22.02 -4.17
CA ALA A 91 10.44 -20.88 -3.33
C ALA A 91 11.90 -20.42 -3.49
N HIS A 92 12.87 -21.34 -3.43
CA HIS A 92 14.29 -21.01 -3.56
C HIS A 92 14.63 -20.41 -4.92
N ARG A 93 14.00 -20.89 -6.01
CA ARG A 93 14.15 -20.30 -7.35
C ARG A 93 13.81 -18.81 -7.35
N ARG A 94 12.70 -18.44 -6.70
CA ARG A 94 12.26 -17.05 -6.57
C ARG A 94 13.20 -16.24 -5.70
N MET A 95 13.70 -16.83 -4.62
CA MET A 95 14.60 -16.13 -3.69
C MET A 95 16.01 -15.92 -4.24
N ALA A 96 16.49 -16.82 -5.10
CA ALA A 96 17.80 -16.66 -5.76
C ALA A 96 17.87 -15.35 -6.57
N GLN A 97 16.77 -14.94 -7.22
CA GLN A 97 16.69 -13.70 -8.00
C GLN A 97 16.72 -12.44 -7.11
N MET A 98 16.42 -12.56 -5.81
CA MET A 98 16.36 -11.42 -4.91
C MET A 98 17.75 -10.93 -4.46
N ALA A 99 18.77 -11.80 -4.51
CA ALA A 99 20.14 -11.46 -4.16
C ALA A 99 20.70 -10.30 -5.00
N GLU A 100 20.35 -10.25 -6.28
CA GLU A 100 20.71 -9.18 -7.22
C GLU A 100 19.68 -8.04 -7.21
N ALA A 101 18.41 -8.36 -6.99
CA ALA A 101 17.34 -7.36 -7.01
C ALA A 101 17.45 -6.33 -5.88
N TYR A 102 17.85 -6.73 -4.66
CA TYR A 102 17.93 -5.78 -3.54
C TYR A 102 18.94 -4.65 -3.77
N PRO A 103 20.21 -4.92 -4.12
CA PRO A 103 21.15 -3.84 -4.44
C PRO A 103 20.69 -3.01 -5.62
N ALA A 104 20.11 -3.63 -6.66
CA ALA A 104 19.61 -2.93 -7.84
C ALA A 104 18.50 -1.93 -7.51
N VAL A 105 17.58 -2.27 -6.59
CA VAL A 105 16.59 -1.33 -6.07
C VAL A 105 17.26 -0.20 -5.29
N ALA A 106 18.22 -0.52 -4.42
CA ALA A 106 18.86 0.49 -3.57
C ALA A 106 19.64 1.55 -4.38
N THR A 107 20.24 1.14 -5.50
CA THR A 107 20.97 2.01 -6.43
C THR A 107 20.12 2.53 -7.58
N SER A 108 18.80 2.30 -7.56
CA SER A 108 17.95 2.64 -8.70
C SER A 108 17.75 4.17 -8.81
N PRO A 109 17.62 4.71 -10.04
CA PRO A 109 17.28 6.11 -10.26
C PRO A 109 15.97 6.53 -9.58
N GLU A 110 14.97 5.63 -9.50
CA GLU A 110 13.68 5.90 -8.87
C GLU A 110 13.85 6.16 -7.36
N VAL A 111 14.64 5.34 -6.67
CA VAL A 111 14.91 5.50 -5.23
C VAL A 111 15.74 6.77 -5.00
N ALA A 112 16.80 6.99 -5.79
CA ALA A 112 17.62 8.19 -5.68
C ALA A 112 16.80 9.47 -5.90
N GLN A 113 15.93 9.49 -6.91
CA GLN A 113 15.07 10.63 -7.21
C GLN A 113 14.02 10.86 -6.11
N LEU A 114 13.41 9.79 -5.58
CA LEU A 114 12.47 9.91 -4.46
C LEU A 114 13.15 10.56 -3.24
N LEU A 115 14.34 10.08 -2.86
CA LEU A 115 15.08 10.59 -1.71
C LEU A 115 15.47 12.06 -1.90
N MET A 116 15.97 12.42 -3.09
CA MET A 116 16.33 13.80 -3.42
C MET A 116 15.14 14.77 -3.29
N ILE A 117 13.99 14.42 -3.87
CA ILE A 117 12.79 15.27 -3.80
C ILE A 117 12.27 15.33 -2.35
N LEU A 118 12.33 14.21 -1.64
CA LEU A 118 11.85 14.11 -0.27
C LEU A 118 12.66 14.97 0.70
N ASP A 119 13.99 14.98 0.60
CA ASP A 119 14.89 15.83 1.42
C ASP A 119 14.55 17.34 1.29
N ALA A 120 14.21 17.78 0.07
CA ALA A 120 13.83 19.16 -0.16
C ALA A 120 12.39 19.48 0.30
N PHE A 121 11.51 18.48 0.39
CA PHE A 121 10.08 18.67 0.60
C PHE A 121 9.70 19.36 1.93
N PRO A 122 10.32 19.05 3.09
CA PRO A 122 10.10 19.81 4.33
C PRO A 122 10.34 21.31 4.19
N ARG A 123 11.40 21.71 3.47
CA ARG A 123 11.72 23.12 3.21
C ARG A 123 10.64 23.79 2.35
N PHE A 124 10.13 23.08 1.34
CA PHE A 124 9.01 23.56 0.54
C PHE A 124 7.73 23.73 1.37
N LEU A 125 7.38 22.77 2.22
CA LEU A 125 6.22 22.90 3.12
C LEU A 125 6.33 24.14 4.02
N ARG A 126 7.52 24.42 4.56
CA ARG A 126 7.77 25.61 5.38
C ARG A 126 7.67 26.91 4.57
N ALA A 127 8.17 26.92 3.34
CA ALA A 127 8.02 28.07 2.45
C ALA A 127 6.54 28.32 2.12
N SER A 128 5.78 27.29 1.77
CA SER A 128 4.33 27.39 1.54
C SER A 128 3.57 27.85 2.78
N GLN A 129 4.01 27.48 3.99
CA GLN A 129 3.44 27.99 5.23
C GLN A 129 3.64 29.51 5.36
N ARG A 130 4.86 30.01 5.10
CA ARG A 130 5.18 31.46 5.20
C ARG A 130 4.44 32.30 4.15
N GLN A 131 4.08 31.70 3.02
CA GLN A 131 3.33 32.34 1.93
C GLN A 131 1.80 32.15 2.06
N ASP A 132 1.31 31.69 3.21
CA ASP A 132 -0.12 31.42 3.46
C ASP A 132 -0.82 30.43 2.51
N LEU A 133 -0.06 29.68 1.69
CA LEU A 133 -0.59 28.69 0.75
C LEU A 133 -1.20 27.46 1.45
N LEU A 134 -0.94 27.29 2.75
CA LEU A 134 -1.47 26.21 3.58
C LEU A 134 -2.73 26.59 4.37
N LYS A 135 -3.29 27.78 4.12
CA LYS A 135 -4.54 28.21 4.75
C LYS A 135 -5.68 27.24 4.42
N GLY A 136 -6.41 26.79 5.45
CA GLY A 136 -7.50 25.84 5.29
C GLY A 136 -7.08 24.40 4.94
N LEU A 137 -5.79 24.07 5.06
CA LEU A 137 -5.28 22.73 4.72
C LEU A 137 -5.99 21.62 5.49
N ARG A 138 -6.30 21.85 6.78
CA ARG A 138 -7.00 20.87 7.61
C ARG A 138 -8.36 20.50 7.00
N GLN A 139 -9.17 21.51 6.70
CA GLN A 139 -10.50 21.33 6.12
C GLN A 139 -10.42 20.68 4.74
N ARG A 140 -9.37 20.99 3.96
CA ARG A 140 -9.12 20.33 2.66
C ARG A 140 -8.85 18.83 2.83
N ILE A 141 -8.03 18.45 3.81
CA ILE A 141 -7.73 17.05 4.12
C ILE A 141 -9.00 16.33 4.61
N GLU A 142 -9.73 16.92 5.57
CA GLU A 142 -10.99 16.37 6.09
C GLU A 142 -12.01 16.12 4.96
N LYS A 143 -12.20 17.11 4.06
CA LYS A 143 -13.08 16.96 2.89
C LYS A 143 -12.65 15.81 1.98
N ARG A 144 -11.35 15.62 1.76
CA ARG A 144 -10.83 14.54 0.92
C ARG A 144 -11.01 13.16 1.56
N LEU A 145 -10.75 13.02 2.86
CA LEU A 145 -10.97 11.77 3.59
C LEU A 145 -12.46 11.41 3.59
N ALA A 146 -13.34 12.38 3.87
CA ALA A 146 -14.79 12.18 3.80
C ALA A 146 -15.26 11.78 2.39
N LYS A 147 -14.69 12.37 1.33
CA LYS A 147 -14.99 11.98 -0.06
C LYS A 147 -14.55 10.54 -0.37
N GLN A 148 -13.43 10.08 0.19
CA GLN A 148 -12.98 8.69 0.04
C GLN A 148 -13.93 7.73 0.74
N TRP A 149 -14.38 8.06 1.96
CA TRP A 149 -15.38 7.29 2.69
C TRP A 149 -16.70 7.16 1.90
N LYS A 150 -17.25 8.28 1.41
CA LYS A 150 -18.44 8.28 0.56
C LYS A 150 -18.26 7.51 -0.76
N LYS A 151 -17.05 7.45 -1.30
CA LYS A 151 -16.77 6.68 -2.52
C LYS A 151 -16.75 5.18 -2.23
N LEU A 152 -16.25 4.77 -1.06
CA LEU A 152 -16.31 3.38 -0.61
C LEU A 152 -17.76 2.96 -0.38
N ASP A 153 -18.54 3.79 0.33
CA ASP A 153 -19.98 3.61 0.55
C ASP A 153 -20.74 3.29 -0.74
N LYS A 154 -20.62 4.18 -1.73
CA LYS A 154 -21.27 4.01 -3.04
C LYS A 154 -20.82 2.76 -3.79
N ALA A 155 -19.56 2.35 -3.62
CA ALA A 155 -19.04 1.17 -4.29
C ALA A 155 -19.47 -0.12 -3.60
N LEU A 156 -19.69 -0.10 -2.28
CA LEU A 156 -20.21 -1.24 -1.53
C LEU A 156 -21.68 -1.51 -1.85
N HIS A 157 -22.47 -0.46 -2.04
CA HIS A 157 -23.90 -0.56 -2.36
C HIS A 157 -24.20 -0.75 -3.86
N ASP A 158 -23.18 -0.92 -4.69
CA ASP A 158 -23.35 -1.25 -6.11
C ASP A 158 -23.57 -2.78 -6.25
N PRO A 159 -24.74 -3.26 -6.74
CA PRO A 159 -24.98 -4.69 -6.89
C PRO A 159 -24.02 -5.39 -7.85
N ALA A 160 -23.40 -4.63 -8.76
CA ALA A 160 -22.40 -5.11 -9.72
C ALA A 160 -20.97 -4.71 -9.29
N HIS A 161 -20.73 -4.56 -7.97
CA HIS A 161 -19.44 -4.10 -7.50
C HIS A 161 -18.29 -5.04 -7.88
N ASP A 162 -17.19 -4.43 -8.31
CA ASP A 162 -15.94 -5.14 -8.55
C ASP A 162 -15.13 -5.25 -7.23
N ARG A 163 -14.83 -6.48 -6.81
CA ARG A 163 -14.01 -6.80 -5.63
C ARG A 163 -12.62 -6.19 -5.70
N HIS A 164 -12.00 -6.14 -6.88
CA HIS A 164 -10.71 -5.50 -7.06
C HIS A 164 -10.80 -3.99 -6.80
N ARG A 165 -11.78 -3.32 -7.39
CA ARG A 165 -12.07 -1.90 -7.11
C ARG A 165 -12.35 -1.64 -5.63
N LEU A 166 -13.15 -2.48 -4.97
CA LEU A 166 -13.41 -2.36 -3.53
C LEU A 166 -12.14 -2.49 -2.70
N ARG A 167 -11.28 -3.46 -3.02
CA ARG A 167 -9.97 -3.64 -2.36
C ARG A 167 -9.12 -2.37 -2.41
N LEU A 168 -9.09 -1.70 -3.57
CA LEU A 168 -8.35 -0.44 -3.73
C LEU A 168 -8.98 0.71 -2.92
N LEU A 169 -10.30 0.78 -2.83
CA LEU A 169 -11.01 1.80 -2.06
C LEU A 169 -10.86 1.59 -0.55
N ILE A 170 -10.96 0.35 -0.07
CA ILE A 170 -10.73 -0.03 1.33
C ILE A 170 -9.32 0.35 1.76
N LYS A 171 -8.29 -0.07 0.99
CA LYS A 171 -6.89 0.32 1.24
C LYS A 171 -6.76 1.83 1.33
N ARG A 172 -7.39 2.57 0.42
CA ARG A 172 -7.32 4.03 0.36
C ARG A 172 -7.93 4.70 1.58
N VAL A 173 -9.11 4.28 2.02
CA VAL A 173 -9.75 4.79 3.23
C VAL A 173 -8.89 4.48 4.45
N ARG A 174 -8.51 3.20 4.63
CA ARG A 174 -7.74 2.74 5.79
C ARG A 174 -6.44 3.53 5.93
N TYR A 175 -5.68 3.64 4.84
CA TYR A 175 -4.38 4.30 4.89
C TYR A 175 -4.48 5.83 5.00
N GLY A 176 -5.58 6.43 4.51
CA GLY A 176 -5.86 7.85 4.69
C GLY A 176 -6.05 8.19 6.18
N ILE A 177 -6.80 7.35 6.90
CA ILE A 177 -7.02 7.51 8.34
C ILE A 177 -5.74 7.19 9.14
N GLU A 178 -5.00 6.13 8.77
CA GLU A 178 -3.69 5.83 9.39
C GLU A 178 -2.70 7.00 9.24
N ALA A 179 -2.75 7.75 8.13
CA ALA A 179 -1.88 8.91 7.90
C ALA A 179 -2.30 10.18 8.66
N TYR A 180 -3.59 10.31 9.00
CA TYR A 180 -4.19 11.48 9.65
C TYR A 180 -5.14 11.07 10.80
N PRO A 181 -4.63 10.38 11.84
CA PRO A 181 -5.47 9.83 12.91
C PRO A 181 -6.23 10.90 13.71
N GLU A 182 -5.69 12.11 13.80
CA GLU A 182 -6.36 13.25 14.46
C GLU A 182 -7.59 13.78 13.70
N LEU A 183 -7.73 13.38 12.43
CA LEU A 183 -8.86 13.72 11.56
C LEU A 183 -9.82 12.54 11.38
N ASP A 184 -9.62 11.45 12.12
CA ASP A 184 -10.53 10.31 12.07
C ASP A 184 -11.93 10.69 12.57
N ARG A 185 -12.92 10.45 11.72
CA ARG A 185 -14.34 10.68 11.96
C ARG A 185 -15.17 9.45 11.62
N LEU A 186 -14.53 8.30 11.37
CA LEU A 186 -15.21 7.08 11.02
C LEU A 186 -15.89 6.44 12.25
N PRO A 187 -16.92 5.60 12.04
CA PRO A 187 -17.49 4.80 13.12
C PRO A 187 -16.41 3.95 13.82
N LYS A 188 -16.57 3.68 15.12
CA LYS A 188 -15.61 2.86 15.90
C LYS A 188 -15.36 1.48 15.27
N ALA A 189 -16.37 0.90 14.64
CA ALA A 189 -16.28 -0.39 13.94
C ALA A 189 -15.50 -0.32 12.61
N ALA A 190 -15.27 0.86 12.03
CA ALA A 190 -14.73 1.00 10.68
C ALA A 190 -13.31 0.44 10.55
N MET A 191 -12.38 0.79 11.46
CA MET A 191 -11.01 0.32 11.36
C MET A 191 -10.88 -1.23 11.42
N PRO A 192 -11.49 -1.94 12.39
CA PRO A 192 -11.43 -3.41 12.40
C PRO A 192 -12.13 -4.02 11.17
N ARG A 193 -13.26 -3.48 10.71
CA ARG A 193 -13.95 -3.96 9.51
C ARG A 193 -13.13 -3.75 8.24
N LEU A 194 -12.51 -2.58 8.07
CA LEU A 194 -11.61 -2.27 6.94
C LEU A 194 -10.40 -3.20 6.93
N LYS A 195 -9.82 -3.53 8.09
CA LYS A 195 -8.73 -4.51 8.19
C LYS A 195 -9.19 -5.91 7.79
N SER A 196 -10.34 -6.35 8.29
CA SER A 196 -10.91 -7.66 7.94
C SER A 196 -11.22 -7.77 6.44
N ALA A 197 -11.86 -6.74 5.87
CA ALA A 197 -12.20 -6.70 4.44
C ALA A 197 -10.94 -6.63 3.57
N GLN A 198 -9.93 -5.85 3.97
CA GLN A 198 -8.66 -5.83 3.28
C GLN A 198 -7.95 -7.19 3.31
N GLY A 199 -8.01 -7.92 4.43
CA GLY A 199 -7.42 -9.26 4.56
C GLY A 199 -8.07 -10.24 3.60
N ALA A 200 -9.39 -10.41 3.67
CA ALA A 200 -10.10 -11.37 2.81
C ALA A 200 -9.96 -11.05 1.30
N LEU A 201 -10.05 -9.77 0.92
CA LEU A 201 -9.80 -9.34 -0.46
C LEU A 201 -8.31 -9.43 -0.85
N GLY A 202 -7.40 -9.44 0.12
CA GLY A 202 -5.99 -9.74 -0.07
C GLY A 202 -5.81 -11.19 -0.47
N ASP A 203 -6.29 -12.11 0.36
CA ASP A 203 -6.19 -13.56 0.14
C ASP A 203 -6.78 -13.98 -1.21
N TRP A 204 -7.94 -13.45 -1.58
CA TRP A 204 -8.57 -13.68 -2.89
C TRP A 204 -7.69 -13.16 -4.05
N HIS A 205 -7.18 -11.94 -3.92
CA HIS A 205 -6.36 -11.30 -4.96
C HIS A 205 -5.02 -12.02 -5.16
N ASP A 206 -4.41 -12.49 -4.08
CA ASP A 206 -3.12 -13.19 -4.13
C ASP A 206 -3.30 -14.54 -4.86
N CYS A 207 -4.38 -15.29 -4.58
CA CYS A 207 -4.70 -16.50 -5.34
C CYS A 207 -4.93 -16.23 -6.84
N LEU A 208 -5.63 -15.15 -7.18
CA LEU A 208 -5.86 -14.75 -8.57
C LEU A 208 -4.54 -14.46 -9.29
N GLN A 209 -3.62 -13.73 -8.64
CA GLN A 209 -2.29 -13.45 -9.21
C GLN A 209 -1.46 -14.73 -9.38
N TRP A 210 -1.46 -15.61 -8.40
CA TRP A 210 -0.68 -16.86 -8.46
C TRP A 210 -1.21 -17.83 -9.52
N LEU A 211 -2.53 -17.92 -9.69
CA LEU A 211 -3.13 -18.71 -10.77
C LEU A 211 -2.72 -18.18 -12.14
N ALA A 212 -2.71 -16.86 -12.34
CA ALA A 212 -2.23 -16.25 -13.58
C ALA A 212 -0.73 -16.52 -13.81
N MET A 213 0.11 -16.48 -12.77
CA MET A 213 1.53 -16.82 -12.87
C MET A 213 1.72 -18.30 -13.24
N ALA A 214 0.92 -19.21 -12.70
CA ALA A 214 1.02 -20.64 -12.99
C ALA A 214 0.74 -21.00 -14.45
N GLU A 215 0.00 -20.17 -15.18
CA GLU A 215 -0.20 -20.35 -16.64
C GLU A 215 1.12 -20.28 -17.43
N GLN A 216 2.12 -19.57 -16.89
CA GLN A 216 3.42 -19.36 -17.55
C GLN A 216 4.56 -20.11 -16.85
N GLU A 217 4.44 -20.36 -15.54
CA GLU A 217 5.49 -20.95 -14.70
C GLU A 217 5.12 -22.38 -14.29
N THR A 218 5.72 -23.37 -14.98
CA THR A 218 5.38 -24.79 -14.82
C THR A 218 5.67 -25.35 -13.42
N ASP A 219 6.61 -24.77 -12.67
CA ASP A 219 6.91 -25.17 -11.29
C ASP A 219 5.79 -24.84 -10.31
N LEU A 220 4.82 -24.00 -10.70
CA LEU A 220 3.65 -23.67 -9.89
C LEU A 220 2.45 -24.58 -10.13
N GLN A 221 2.48 -25.42 -11.16
CA GLN A 221 1.38 -26.33 -11.50
C GLN A 221 0.90 -27.21 -10.34
N PRO A 222 1.78 -27.74 -9.46
CA PRO A 222 1.34 -28.50 -8.28
C PRO A 222 0.43 -27.72 -7.33
N CYS A 223 0.51 -26.40 -7.30
CA CYS A 223 -0.25 -25.54 -6.37
C CYS A 223 -1.63 -25.14 -6.92
N VAL A 224 -1.87 -25.28 -8.23
CA VAL A 224 -3.05 -24.73 -8.91
C VAL A 224 -4.35 -25.23 -8.31
N ALA A 225 -4.46 -26.52 -7.99
CA ALA A 225 -5.66 -27.09 -7.40
C ALA A 225 -5.97 -26.46 -6.03
N ALA A 226 -4.95 -26.36 -5.17
CA ALA A 226 -5.07 -25.75 -3.85
C ALA A 226 -5.47 -24.26 -3.95
N TRP A 227 -4.85 -23.51 -4.86
CA TRP A 227 -5.16 -22.09 -5.08
C TRP A 227 -6.57 -21.86 -5.61
N LYS A 228 -7.09 -22.70 -6.51
CA LYS A 228 -8.49 -22.62 -6.95
C LYS A 228 -9.46 -22.81 -5.78
N THR A 229 -9.20 -23.81 -4.92
CA THR A 229 -10.01 -24.02 -3.71
C THR A 229 -9.90 -22.87 -2.72
N ALA A 230 -8.69 -22.35 -2.48
CA ALA A 230 -8.45 -21.23 -1.59
C ALA A 230 -9.12 -19.95 -2.12
N MET A 231 -9.06 -19.68 -3.42
CA MET A 231 -9.70 -18.54 -4.07
C MET A 231 -11.22 -18.55 -3.86
N ALA A 232 -11.88 -19.69 -4.08
CA ALA A 232 -13.32 -19.82 -3.88
C ALA A 232 -13.74 -19.58 -2.40
N LYS A 233 -12.95 -20.10 -1.45
CA LYS A 233 -13.16 -19.84 -0.02
C LYS A 233 -12.93 -18.37 0.34
N ALA A 234 -11.88 -17.76 -0.20
CA ALA A 234 -11.55 -16.36 0.04
C ALA A 234 -12.60 -15.42 -0.57
N GLU A 235 -13.18 -15.79 -1.71
CA GLU A 235 -14.29 -15.07 -2.34
C GLU A 235 -15.53 -15.03 -1.42
N GLY A 236 -16.00 -16.18 -0.96
CA GLY A 236 -17.15 -16.23 -0.04
C GLY A 236 -16.86 -15.51 1.29
N ARG A 237 -15.64 -15.58 1.81
CA ARG A 237 -15.22 -14.81 2.99
C ARG A 237 -15.22 -13.31 2.72
N ALA A 238 -14.74 -12.88 1.55
CA ALA A 238 -14.70 -11.48 1.14
C ALA A 238 -16.11 -10.88 1.12
N ASP A 239 -17.08 -11.58 0.55
CA ASP A 239 -18.47 -11.12 0.50
C ASP A 239 -19.05 -10.93 1.90
N GLN A 240 -18.88 -11.93 2.78
CA GLN A 240 -19.36 -11.84 4.17
C GLN A 240 -18.75 -10.68 4.97
N VAL A 241 -17.45 -10.39 4.77
CA VAL A 241 -16.81 -9.28 5.49
C VAL A 241 -17.15 -7.93 4.87
N LEU A 242 -17.47 -7.87 3.58
CA LEU A 242 -17.98 -6.67 2.91
C LEU A 242 -19.40 -6.34 3.36
N ASP A 243 -20.27 -7.34 3.49
CA ASP A 243 -21.63 -7.16 4.05
C ASP A 243 -21.56 -6.61 5.48
N LYS A 244 -20.71 -7.20 6.32
CA LYS A 244 -20.47 -6.71 7.69
C LYS A 244 -19.87 -5.31 7.73
N LEU A 245 -18.98 -4.98 6.80
CA LEU A 245 -18.44 -3.62 6.68
C LEU A 245 -19.54 -2.63 6.29
N SER A 246 -20.43 -3.01 5.37
CA SER A 246 -21.57 -2.21 4.96
C SER A 246 -22.50 -1.95 6.15
N ALA A 247 -23.03 -3.02 6.75
CA ALA A 247 -24.01 -2.95 7.83
C ALA A 247 -23.52 -2.19 9.07
N ASP A 248 -22.26 -2.37 9.48
CA ASP A 248 -21.76 -1.78 10.73
C ASP A 248 -21.29 -0.33 10.57
N CYS A 249 -20.95 0.09 9.34
CA CYS A 249 -20.24 1.36 9.11
C CYS A 249 -21.00 2.34 8.22
N PHE A 250 -21.92 1.86 7.40
CA PHE A 250 -22.74 2.67 6.51
C PHE A 250 -24.20 2.42 6.88
N LYS A 251 -24.93 3.51 7.12
CA LYS A 251 -26.38 3.40 7.33
C LYS A 251 -26.99 3.12 5.96
N SER A 252 -27.74 2.03 5.85
CA SER A 252 -28.69 1.80 4.75
C SER A 252 -29.68 2.95 4.67
#